data_AF-A0A3G6RRJ0-F1
#
_entry.id   AF-A0A3G6RRJ0-F1
#
_cell.length_a   1.000
_cell.length_b   1.000
_cell.length_c   1.000
_cell.angle_alpha   90.00
_cell.angle_beta   90.00
_cell.angle_gamma   90.00
#
_symmetry.space_group_name_H-M   'P 1'
#
loop_
_entity.id
_entity.type
_entity.pdbx_description
1 polymer ?
#
loop_
_entity_poly.entity_id
_entity_poly.type
_entity_poly.pdbx_seq_one_letter_code
_entity_poly.pdbx_strand_id
1 'polypeptide(L)'
;MKLNIVIALLSLFLLSCKTHDENKKYTTNDSPTESVRPSDSKFQGEFSEWQGRYNANFEISRIEDDFTFNYSINIVDEKTILITEQINKTKKEVKGLYVDSYTKNKLIIKSKSDSSLEYIINKTGNEFYLAGNTIYLLNPPNDNYSINKIK
;
A
#
# COMPACT_ATOMS: atom_id res chain seq x y z
N MET A 1 20.81 5.65 59.18
CA MET A 1 20.35 6.95 58.64
C MET A 1 19.27 6.65 57.62
N LYS A 2 18.10 7.28 57.76
CA LYS A 2 16.80 6.79 57.25
C LYS A 2 16.64 7.04 55.73
N LEU A 3 16.10 6.02 55.06
CA LEU A 3 15.68 5.98 53.66
C LEU A 3 14.34 6.71 53.51
N ASN A 4 14.25 7.73 52.64
CA ASN A 4 12.99 8.40 52.32
C ASN A 4 12.62 8.14 50.86
N ILE A 5 11.64 7.26 50.68
CA ILE A 5 10.92 7.01 49.44
C ILE A 5 9.71 7.97 49.44
N VAL A 6 9.63 8.84 48.43
CA VAL A 6 8.42 9.64 48.17
C VAL A 6 7.87 9.20 46.82
N ILE A 7 6.90 8.28 46.88
CA ILE A 7 6.03 7.92 45.76
C ILE A 7 4.82 8.83 45.85
N ALA A 8 4.72 9.82 44.95
CA ALA A 8 3.51 10.60 44.78
C ALA A 8 2.61 9.90 43.75
N LEU A 9 1.64 9.13 44.27
CA LEU A 9 0.46 8.71 43.54
C LEU A 9 -0.38 9.95 43.19
N LEU A 10 -0.48 10.29 41.90
CA LEU A 10 -1.52 11.18 41.42
C LEU A 10 -2.62 10.35 40.75
N SER A 11 -3.68 10.21 41.51
CA SER A 11 -4.93 9.51 41.24
C SER A 11 -5.82 10.19 40.20
N LEU A 12 -6.48 9.35 39.42
CA LEU A 12 -7.86 9.45 38.89
C LEU A 12 -8.30 10.76 38.23
N PHE A 13 -8.40 10.71 36.90
CA PHE A 13 -9.55 11.27 36.18
C PHE A 13 -10.06 10.25 35.16
N LEU A 14 -10.83 9.28 35.64
CA LEU A 14 -11.75 8.51 34.80
C LEU A 14 -13.02 9.37 34.61
N LEU A 15 -13.02 10.20 33.56
CA LEU A 15 -14.24 10.83 33.07
C LEU A 15 -15.06 9.77 32.34
N SER A 16 -15.98 9.20 33.11
CA SER A 16 -17.10 8.38 32.67
C SER A 16 -18.04 9.22 31.80
N CYS A 17 -17.98 9.05 30.48
CA CYS A 17 -18.99 9.61 29.59
C CYS A 17 -20.15 8.62 29.53
N LYS A 18 -21.21 8.98 30.23
CA LYS A 18 -22.47 8.27 30.40
C LYS A 18 -23.21 8.22 29.07
N THR A 19 -23.56 7.02 28.61
CA THR A 19 -24.46 6.77 27.48
C THR A 19 -25.84 7.37 27.76
N HIS A 20 -26.32 8.21 26.84
CA HIS A 20 -27.70 8.67 26.80
C HIS A 20 -28.44 7.85 25.75
N ASP A 21 -29.13 6.80 26.19
CA ASP A 21 -30.15 6.13 25.40
C ASP A 21 -31.39 7.03 25.35
N GLU A 22 -31.76 7.47 24.15
CA GLU A 22 -33.09 8.00 23.89
C GLU A 22 -33.76 7.18 22.79
N ASN A 23 -34.65 6.31 23.26
CA ASN A 23 -35.54 5.48 22.46
C ASN A 23 -36.59 6.38 21.78
N LYS A 24 -36.42 6.67 20.48
CA LYS A 24 -37.48 7.24 19.64
C LYS A 24 -37.92 6.23 18.60
N LYS A 25 -39.04 5.57 18.92
CA LYS A 25 -39.84 4.74 18.02
C LYS A 25 -40.73 5.64 17.16
N TYR A 26 -40.46 5.75 15.86
CA TYR A 26 -41.47 6.13 14.86
C TYR A 26 -41.23 5.44 13.51
N THR A 27 -42.20 4.58 13.17
CA THR A 27 -42.81 4.30 11.86
C THR A 27 -41.94 4.15 10.60
N THR A 28 -42.05 2.92 10.06
CA THR A 28 -41.76 2.41 8.72
C THR A 28 -42.04 3.42 7.60
N ASN A 29 -41.04 3.65 6.76
CA ASN A 29 -41.20 3.90 5.33
C ASN A 29 -40.19 3.00 4.63
N ASP A 30 -40.70 2.04 3.86
CA ASP A 30 -39.92 1.18 2.98
C ASP A 30 -39.12 2.06 2.01
N SER A 31 -37.80 2.04 2.16
CA SER A 31 -36.86 2.52 1.17
C SER A 31 -35.96 1.33 0.83
N PRO A 32 -35.72 1.01 -0.46
CA PRO A 32 -34.87 -0.11 -0.82
C PRO A 32 -33.54 0.11 -0.11
N THR A 33 -33.18 -0.88 0.71
CA THR A 33 -31.91 -0.93 1.42
C THR A 33 -30.82 -1.02 0.38
N GLU A 34 -30.40 0.14 -0.13
CA GLU A 34 -29.13 0.28 -0.80
C GLU A 34 -28.12 -0.20 0.22
N SER A 35 -27.55 -1.37 -0.06
CA SER A 35 -26.46 -1.94 0.71
C SER A 35 -25.35 -0.88 0.71
N VAL A 36 -25.36 0.00 1.72
CA VAL A 36 -24.25 0.87 2.05
C VAL A 36 -23.15 -0.08 2.52
N ARG A 37 -22.43 -0.64 1.55
CA ARG A 37 -21.14 -1.24 1.80
C ARG A 37 -20.35 -0.16 2.53
N PRO A 38 -19.74 -0.47 3.69
CA PRO A 38 -18.73 0.41 4.25
C PRO A 38 -17.79 0.75 3.10
N SER A 39 -17.65 2.05 2.81
CA SER A 39 -16.67 2.54 1.86
C SER A 39 -15.31 2.18 2.45
N ASP A 40 -14.82 0.98 2.16
CA ASP A 40 -13.44 0.61 2.39
C ASP A 40 -12.63 1.57 1.53
N SER A 41 -12.19 2.67 2.16
CA SER A 41 -11.49 3.79 1.53
C SER A 41 -10.22 3.37 0.78
N LYS A 42 -9.80 2.12 0.96
CA LYS A 42 -8.67 1.45 0.31
C LYS A 42 -8.94 1.07 -1.15
N PHE A 43 -10.18 0.98 -1.62
CA PHE A 43 -10.50 0.53 -2.97
C PHE A 43 -11.40 1.55 -3.68
N GLN A 44 -10.79 2.58 -4.26
CA GLN A 44 -11.49 3.70 -4.89
C GLN A 44 -11.20 3.76 -6.39
N GLY A 45 -12.25 3.67 -7.22
CA GLY A 45 -12.14 3.70 -8.69
C GLY A 45 -12.21 2.33 -9.34
N GLU A 46 -11.84 2.25 -10.62
CA GLU A 46 -11.92 1.01 -11.39
C GLU A 46 -10.57 0.29 -11.45
N PHE A 47 -10.54 -0.97 -11.00
CA PHE A 47 -9.32 -1.77 -11.03
C PHE A 47 -8.81 -2.04 -12.47
N SER A 48 -9.72 -2.06 -13.45
CA SER A 48 -9.42 -2.28 -14.87
C SER A 48 -8.33 -1.33 -15.41
N GLU A 49 -8.23 -0.11 -14.89
CA GLU A 49 -7.19 0.85 -15.27
C GLU A 49 -5.77 0.36 -14.95
N TRP A 50 -5.63 -0.53 -13.96
CA TRP A 50 -4.36 -1.08 -13.49
C TRP A 50 -3.98 -2.41 -14.15
N GLN A 51 -4.89 -3.02 -14.92
CA GLN A 51 -4.59 -4.24 -15.65
C GLN A 51 -3.61 -3.97 -16.80
N GLY A 52 -2.67 -4.87 -17.01
CA GLY A 52 -1.70 -4.80 -18.10
C GLY A 52 -0.29 -5.19 -17.67
N ARG A 53 0.66 -5.03 -18.60
CA ARG A 53 2.08 -5.27 -18.35
C ARG A 53 2.81 -3.95 -18.16
N TYR A 54 3.67 -3.87 -17.15
CA TYR A 54 4.50 -2.71 -16.87
C TYR A 54 5.96 -3.14 -16.83
N ASN A 55 6.82 -2.34 -17.42
CA ASN A 55 8.26 -2.57 -17.36
C ASN A 55 8.99 -1.32 -16.86
N ALA A 56 9.96 -1.54 -15.99
CA ALA A 56 10.94 -0.53 -15.58
C ALA A 56 12.33 -1.03 -15.96
N ASN A 57 13.15 -0.15 -16.54
CA ASN A 57 14.58 -0.39 -16.72
C ASN A 57 15.32 0.87 -16.26
N PHE A 58 16.21 0.71 -15.29
CA PHE A 58 17.03 1.80 -14.77
C PHE A 58 18.38 1.28 -14.27
N GLU A 59 19.35 2.17 -14.26
CA GLU A 59 20.71 1.90 -13.81
C GLU A 59 21.04 2.78 -12.61
N ILE A 60 21.77 2.22 -11.65
CA ILE A 60 22.28 2.91 -10.48
C ILE A 60 23.77 2.64 -10.37
N SER A 61 24.56 3.70 -10.48
CA SER A 61 26.00 3.67 -10.25
C SER A 61 26.32 4.04 -8.81
N ARG A 62 27.12 3.20 -8.15
CA ARG A 62 27.71 3.47 -6.84
C ARG A 62 29.23 3.50 -6.97
N ILE A 63 29.94 3.88 -5.91
CA ILE A 63 31.40 4.02 -5.92
C ILE A 63 32.10 2.74 -6.38
N GLU A 64 31.56 1.58 -6.02
CA GLU A 64 32.21 0.28 -6.23
C GLU A 64 31.56 -0.56 -7.34
N ASP A 65 30.31 -0.28 -7.71
CA ASP A 65 29.52 -1.14 -8.59
C ASP A 65 28.46 -0.37 -9.37
N ASP A 66 28.18 -0.86 -10.58
CA ASP A 66 27.01 -0.49 -11.38
C ASP A 66 25.95 -1.58 -11.31
N PHE A 67 24.70 -1.16 -11.12
CA PHE A 67 23.56 -2.06 -11.04
C PHE A 67 22.53 -1.71 -12.10
N THR A 68 22.20 -2.67 -12.98
CA THR A 68 21.07 -2.59 -13.91
C THR A 68 19.87 -3.30 -13.32
N PHE A 69 18.75 -2.60 -13.21
CA PHE A 69 17.50 -3.13 -12.70
C PHE A 69 16.48 -3.25 -13.82
N ASN A 70 15.89 -4.43 -13.96
CA ASN A 70 14.79 -4.69 -14.87
C ASN A 70 13.61 -5.26 -14.09
N TYR A 71 12.53 -4.51 -14.02
CA TYR A 71 11.27 -4.95 -13.44
C TYR A 71 10.29 -5.29 -14.55
N SER A 72 9.62 -6.44 -14.43
CA SER A 72 8.45 -6.77 -15.24
C SER A 72 7.30 -7.12 -14.32
N ILE A 73 6.22 -6.35 -14.43
CA ILE A 73 5.03 -6.44 -13.60
C ILE A 73 3.86 -6.77 -14.53
N ASN A 74 3.17 -7.87 -14.29
CA ASN A 74 1.97 -8.25 -15.04
C ASN A 74 0.79 -8.33 -14.08
N ILE A 75 -0.21 -7.48 -14.30
CA ILE A 75 -1.41 -7.38 -13.48
C ILE A 75 -2.58 -7.86 -14.32
N VAL A 76 -3.12 -9.03 -13.97
CA VAL A 76 -4.28 -9.62 -14.64
C VAL A 76 -5.56 -9.29 -13.88
N ASP A 77 -5.56 -9.47 -12.57
CA ASP A 77 -6.64 -9.13 -11.64
C ASP A 77 -6.06 -8.85 -10.25
N GLU A 78 -6.91 -8.55 -9.26
CA GLU A 78 -6.49 -8.22 -7.88
C GLU A 78 -5.73 -9.34 -7.15
N LYS A 79 -5.89 -10.58 -7.60
CA LYS A 79 -5.30 -11.79 -7.01
C LYS A 79 -4.18 -12.37 -7.89
N THR A 80 -4.17 -12.02 -9.17
CA THR A 80 -3.25 -12.56 -10.17
C THR A 80 -2.26 -11.47 -10.60
N ILE A 81 -1.16 -11.39 -9.84
CA ILE A 81 -0.07 -10.43 -10.05
C ILE A 81 1.23 -11.21 -10.17
N LEU A 82 2.02 -10.91 -11.19
CA LEU A 82 3.34 -11.49 -11.39
C LEU A 82 4.36 -10.36 -11.44
N ILE A 83 5.31 -10.35 -10.50
CA ILE A 83 6.45 -9.43 -10.53
C ILE A 83 7.72 -10.26 -10.68
N THR A 84 8.50 -9.91 -11.68
CA THR A 84 9.87 -10.39 -11.84
C THR A 84 10.83 -9.24 -11.69
N GLU A 85 11.81 -9.44 -10.81
CA GLU A 85 12.92 -8.53 -10.58
C GLU A 85 14.17 -9.14 -11.20
N GLN A 86 14.92 -8.37 -11.95
CA GLN A 86 16.24 -8.75 -12.41
C GLN A 86 17.23 -7.66 -12.05
N ILE A 87 18.22 -8.03 -11.24
CA ILE A 87 19.33 -7.17 -10.85
C ILE A 87 20.57 -7.74 -11.55
N ASN A 88 21.16 -6.95 -12.44
CA ASN A 88 22.21 -7.38 -13.36
C ASN A 88 21.76 -8.64 -14.13
N LYS A 89 22.38 -9.80 -13.86
CA LYS A 89 22.07 -11.09 -14.51
C LYS A 89 21.17 -11.99 -13.66
N THR A 90 20.92 -11.62 -12.41
CA THR A 90 20.16 -12.46 -11.47
C THR A 90 18.69 -12.11 -11.54
N LYS A 91 17.88 -13.07 -11.94
CA LYS A 91 16.42 -12.93 -12.09
C LYS A 91 15.69 -13.69 -10.98
N LYS A 92 14.70 -13.06 -10.36
CA LYS A 92 13.88 -13.61 -9.30
C LYS A 92 12.40 -13.27 -9.54
N GLU A 93 11.53 -14.25 -9.32
CA GLU A 93 10.10 -14.02 -9.25
C GLU A 93 9.68 -13.75 -7.81
N VAL A 94 8.86 -12.71 -7.60
CA VAL A 94 8.32 -12.35 -6.30
C VAL A 94 7.05 -13.17 -6.04
N LYS A 95 6.97 -13.80 -4.86
CA LYS A 95 5.91 -14.77 -4.53
C LYS A 95 4.88 -14.18 -3.58
N GLY A 96 3.65 -14.68 -3.63
CA GLY A 96 2.59 -14.34 -2.68
C GLY A 96 2.08 -12.91 -2.79
N LEU A 97 2.11 -12.32 -3.98
CA LEU A 97 1.66 -10.95 -4.24
C LEU A 97 0.15 -10.81 -4.10
N TYR A 98 -0.31 -9.66 -3.62
CA TYR A 98 -1.71 -9.27 -3.58
C TYR A 98 -1.87 -7.75 -3.64
N VAL A 99 -3.02 -7.28 -4.14
CA VAL A 99 -3.37 -5.86 -4.07
C VAL A 99 -3.81 -5.51 -2.65
N ASP A 100 -3.08 -4.59 -2.01
CA ASP A 100 -3.41 -4.10 -0.67
C ASP A 100 -4.43 -2.95 -0.72
N SER A 101 -4.30 -2.07 -1.72
CA SER A 101 -5.22 -0.96 -1.99
C SER A 101 -5.04 -0.41 -3.39
N TYR A 102 -6.08 0.25 -3.92
CA TYR A 102 -5.99 1.07 -5.12
C TYR A 102 -6.89 2.30 -5.06
N THR A 103 -6.45 3.35 -5.74
CA THR A 103 -7.19 4.57 -6.03
C THR A 103 -7.13 4.83 -7.54
N LYS A 104 -7.70 5.94 -8.01
CA LYS A 104 -7.50 6.42 -9.39
C LYS A 104 -6.02 6.67 -9.76
N ASN A 105 -5.20 7.05 -8.79
CA ASN A 105 -3.83 7.53 -9.05
C ASN A 105 -2.74 6.66 -8.41
N LYS A 106 -3.10 5.62 -7.65
CA LYS A 106 -2.16 4.82 -6.88
C LYS A 106 -2.64 3.39 -6.74
N LEU A 107 -1.75 2.43 -6.98
CA LEU A 107 -1.93 1.01 -6.69
C LEU A 107 -0.83 0.57 -5.73
N ILE A 108 -1.20 -0.19 -4.68
CA ILE A 108 -0.26 -0.75 -3.71
C ILE A 108 -0.33 -2.27 -3.76
N ILE A 109 0.82 -2.90 -4.03
CA ILE A 109 0.99 -4.34 -4.10
C ILE A 109 1.95 -4.76 -2.99
N LYS A 110 1.56 -5.77 -2.21
CA LYS A 110 2.36 -6.33 -1.11
C LYS A 110 2.55 -7.82 -1.27
N SER A 111 3.47 -8.38 -0.49
CA SER A 111 3.71 -9.82 -0.44
C SER A 111 3.25 -10.42 0.89
N LYS A 112 2.54 -11.55 0.81
CA LYS A 112 2.25 -12.40 1.99
C LYS A 112 3.47 -13.20 2.45
N SER A 113 4.45 -13.39 1.56
CA SER A 113 5.65 -14.17 1.85
C SER A 113 6.79 -13.33 2.45
N ASP A 114 6.71 -12.01 2.29
CA ASP A 114 7.70 -11.05 2.81
C ASP A 114 7.02 -9.70 3.08
N SER A 115 6.85 -9.37 4.36
CA SER A 115 6.16 -8.15 4.79
C SER A 115 6.95 -6.87 4.53
N SER A 116 8.23 -6.96 4.17
CA SER A 116 9.05 -5.80 3.82
C SER A 116 8.82 -5.33 2.37
N LEU A 117 8.26 -6.21 1.52
CA LEU A 117 8.03 -5.90 0.12
C LEU A 117 6.75 -5.09 -0.07
N GLU A 118 6.93 -3.87 -0.57
CA GLU A 118 5.86 -3.00 -1.02
C GLU A 118 6.25 -2.39 -2.37
N TYR A 119 5.42 -2.63 -3.38
CA TYR A 119 5.49 -1.98 -4.69
C TYR A 119 4.32 -1.02 -4.81
N ILE A 120 4.61 0.21 -5.20
CA ILE A 120 3.62 1.23 -5.44
C ILE A 120 3.68 1.59 -6.93
N ILE A 121 2.55 1.52 -7.63
CA ILE A 121 2.44 2.11 -8.96
C ILE A 121 1.63 3.41 -8.84
N ASN A 122 2.27 4.54 -9.08
CA ASN A 122 1.62 5.84 -9.14
C ASN A 122 1.26 6.16 -10.60
N LYS A 123 0.14 6.85 -10.80
CA LYS A 123 -0.32 7.35 -12.09
C LYS A 123 -0.51 8.86 -12.02
N THR A 124 0.16 9.58 -12.93
CA THR A 124 0.03 11.03 -13.10
C THR A 124 -0.32 11.30 -14.55
N GLY A 125 -1.59 11.64 -14.82
CA GLY A 125 -2.10 11.70 -16.19
C GLY A 125 -2.01 10.33 -16.87
N ASN A 126 -1.19 10.23 -17.92
CA ASN A 126 -0.94 8.98 -18.67
C ASN A 126 0.40 8.33 -18.32
N GLU A 127 1.16 8.90 -17.39
CA GLU A 127 2.47 8.42 -16.98
C GLU A 127 2.35 7.56 -15.73
N PHE A 128 3.20 6.53 -15.65
CA PHE A 128 3.23 5.58 -14.55
C PHE A 128 4.61 5.56 -13.92
N TYR A 129 4.65 5.39 -12.60
CA TYR A 129 5.90 5.36 -11.83
C TYR A 129 5.87 4.22 -10.82
N LEU A 130 6.96 3.47 -10.74
CA LEU A 130 7.19 2.44 -9.72
C LEU A 130 7.91 3.06 -8.53
N ALA A 131 7.37 2.84 -7.34
CA ALA A 131 7.82 3.35 -6.06
C ALA A 131 7.65 2.28 -4.97
N GLY A 132 7.87 2.65 -3.72
CA GLY A 132 7.69 1.78 -2.55
C GLY A 132 9.02 1.41 -1.90
N ASN A 133 8.95 0.66 -0.81
CA ASN A 133 10.14 0.30 -0.02
C ASN A 133 11.19 -0.44 -0.85
N THR A 134 10.75 -1.27 -1.80
CA THR A 134 11.66 -2.01 -2.69
C THR A 134 12.45 -1.10 -3.60
N ILE A 135 11.89 0.05 -3.99
CA ILE A 135 12.57 1.05 -4.82
C ILE A 135 13.46 1.96 -3.96
N TYR A 136 12.92 2.48 -2.87
CA TYR A 136 13.64 3.40 -1.98
C TYR A 136 14.94 2.78 -1.45
N LEU A 137 14.89 1.51 -1.01
CA LEU A 137 16.07 0.80 -0.50
C LEU A 137 17.18 0.62 -1.55
N LEU A 138 16.83 0.65 -2.85
CA LEU A 138 17.82 0.49 -3.93
C LEU A 138 18.59 1.77 -4.21
N ASN A 139 17.98 2.96 -4.07
CA ASN A 139 18.66 4.21 -4.39
C ASN A 139 18.05 5.44 -3.69
N PRO A 140 18.29 5.63 -2.38
CA PRO A 140 17.95 6.89 -1.74
C PRO A 140 18.72 8.04 -2.40
N PRO A 141 18.10 9.18 -2.75
CA PRO A 141 16.75 9.63 -2.36
C PRO A 141 15.67 9.42 -3.43
N ASN A 142 15.91 8.60 -4.45
CA ASN A 142 14.92 8.40 -5.52
C ASN A 142 13.75 7.56 -5.02
N ASP A 143 12.61 8.21 -4.85
CA ASP A 143 11.39 7.57 -4.35
C ASP A 143 10.61 6.84 -5.46
N ASN A 144 10.90 7.13 -6.73
CA ASN A 144 10.20 6.54 -7.87
C ASN A 144 11.03 6.45 -9.16
N TYR A 145 10.61 5.56 -10.06
CA TYR A 145 11.15 5.39 -11.41
C TYR A 145 10.02 5.30 -12.43
N SER A 146 10.17 5.94 -13.59
CA SER A 146 9.19 5.84 -14.68
C SER A 146 9.05 4.39 -15.17
N ILE A 147 7.80 3.96 -15.42
CA ILE A 147 7.50 2.65 -15.98
C ILE A 147 6.60 2.77 -17.20
N ASN A 148 6.84 1.89 -18.17
CA ASN A 148 6.05 1.83 -19.39
C ASN A 148 4.95 0.79 -19.26
N LYS A 149 3.70 1.21 -19.40
CA LYS A 149 2.56 0.30 -19.53
C LYS A 149 2.46 -0.19 -20.98
N ILE A 150 2.69 -1.48 -21.19
CA ILE A 150 2.54 -2.18 -22.47
C ILE A 150 1.17 -2.85 -22.43
N LYS A 151 0.30 -2.44 -23.36
CA LYS A 151 -1.08 -2.91 -23.51
C LYS A 151 -1.20 -4.42 -23.38
#